data_AF-A0A356U7H4-F1
#
_entry.id   AF-A0A356U7H4-F1
#
_cell.length_a   1.000
_cell.length_b   1.000
_cell.length_c   1.000
_cell.angle_alpha   90.00
_cell.angle_beta   90.00
_cell.angle_gamma   90.00
#
_symmetry.space_group_name_H-M   'P 1'
#
loop_
_entity.id
_entity.type
_entity.pdbx_description
1 polymer ?
#
loop_
_entity_poly.entity_id
_entity_poly.type
_entity_poly.pdbx_seq_one_letter_code
_entity_poly.pdbx_strand_id
1 'polypeptide(L)' 'QLLAELEIEDETYRVLMPLLDEEEEEENDVIIILKVVYDEEGNELMSEIEDDEELDMVVEAWQELEDSLEV' A
#
# COMPACT_ATOMS: atom_id res chain seq x y z
N GLN A 1 -5.47 -2.69 8.58
CA GLN A 1 -6.50 -3.15 7.62
C GLN A 1 -5.95 -3.06 6.20
N LEU A 2 -6.19 -4.05 5.34
CA LEU A 2 -5.89 -3.95 3.90
C LEU A 2 -6.97 -3.10 3.23
N LEU A 3 -6.56 -2.05 2.51
CA LEU A 3 -7.45 -1.16 1.76
C LEU A 3 -7.53 -1.56 0.29
N ALA A 4 -6.38 -1.77 -0.35
CA ALA A 4 -6.29 -2.16 -1.76
C ALA A 4 -5.01 -2.96 -2.05
N GLU A 5 -5.05 -3.69 -3.16
CA GLU A 5 -3.91 -4.34 -3.79
C GLU A 5 -3.76 -3.77 -5.21
N LEU A 6 -2.55 -3.34 -5.55
CA LEU A 6 -2.21 -2.73 -6.83
C LEU A 6 -1.19 -3.64 -7.54
N GLU A 7 -1.43 -3.92 -8.81
CA GLU A 7 -0.51 -4.69 -9.67
C GLU A 7 0.04 -3.74 -10.74
N ILE A 8 1.34 -3.49 -10.71
CA ILE A 8 2.03 -2.52 -11.57
C ILE A 8 3.33 -3.17 -12.03
N GLU A 9 3.57 -3.22 -13.35
CA GLU A 9 4.80 -3.81 -13.94
C GLU A 9 5.15 -5.22 -13.42
N ASP A 10 4.15 -6.11 -13.28
CA ASP A 10 4.28 -7.46 -12.73
C ASP A 10 4.70 -7.51 -11.24
N GLU A 11 4.79 -6.36 -10.58
CA GLU A 11 5.02 -6.23 -9.14
C GLU A 11 3.68 -5.98 -8.42
N THR A 12 3.59 -6.43 -7.17
CA THR A 12 2.38 -6.29 -6.35
C THR A 12 2.64 -5.41 -5.15
N TYR A 13 1.74 -4.46 -4.90
CA TYR A 13 1.80 -3.51 -3.81
C TYR A 13 0.50 -3.54 -3.00
N ARG A 14 0.60 -3.28 -1.70
CA ARG A 14 -0.56 -3.27 -0.81
C ARG A 14 -0.65 -1.95 -0.06
N VAL A 15 -1.83 -1.35 -0.12
CA VAL A 15 -2.19 -0.15 0.62
C VAL A 15 -2.87 -0.57 1.91
N LEU A 16 -2.31 -0.15 3.04
CA LEU A 16 -2.69 -0.59 4.38
C LEU A 16 -3.02 0.61 5.25
N MET A 17 -4.03 0.49 6.09
CA MET A 17 -4.31 1.41 7.19
C MET A 17 -3.83 0.77 8.51
N PRO A 18 -3.07 1.47 9.37
CA PRO A 18 -2.78 1.01 10.72
C PRO A 18 -4.07 0.69 11.49
N LEU A 19 -4.05 -0.36 12.32
CA LEU A 19 -5.15 -0.57 13.27
C LEU A 19 -4.87 0.31 14.49
N LEU A 20 -5.54 1.45 14.57
CA LEU A 20 -5.50 2.32 15.73
C LEU A 20 -6.54 1.84 16.75
N ASP A 21 -6.20 1.90 18.03
CA ASP A 21 -7.20 1.72 19.09
C ASP A 21 -8.14 2.94 19.10
N GLU A 22 -9.40 2.75 19.52
CA GLU A 22 -10.48 3.78 19.47
C GLU A 22 -10.13 5.09 20.21
N GLU A 23 -9.05 5.15 20.98
CA GLU A 23 -8.58 6.35 21.68
C GLU A 23 -7.64 7.24 20.84
N GLU A 24 -7.18 6.77 19.67
CA GLU A 24 -6.25 7.45 18.77
C GLU A 24 -6.94 7.86 17.45
N GLU A 25 -8.17 8.40 17.54
CA GLU A 25 -9.00 8.77 16.38
C GLU A 25 -8.35 9.81 15.42
N GLU A 26 -7.32 10.52 15.84
CA GLU A 26 -6.67 11.57 15.03
C GLU A 26 -5.73 11.04 13.94
N GLU A 27 -5.33 9.75 13.95
CA GLU A 27 -4.40 9.17 12.96
C GLU A 27 -5.10 8.34 11.85
N ASN A 28 -6.44 8.40 11.75
CA ASN A 28 -7.22 7.58 10.81
C ASN A 28 -6.94 7.84 9.31
N ASP A 29 -6.25 8.94 8.97
CA ASP A 29 -5.95 9.31 7.58
C ASP A 29 -4.58 8.81 7.11
N VAL A 30 -3.85 8.05 7.93
CA VAL A 30 -2.52 7.53 7.56
C VAL A 30 -2.64 6.19 6.84
N ILE A 31 -2.10 6.14 5.62
CA ILE A 31 -1.90 4.89 4.87
C ILE A 31 -0.42 4.53 4.78
N ILE A 32 -0.13 3.25 4.71
CA ILE A 32 1.19 2.66 4.51
C ILE A 32 1.14 1.82 3.24
N ILE A 33 2.08 2.02 2.33
CA ILE A 33 2.20 1.25 1.10
C ILE A 33 3.43 0.35 1.22
N LEU A 34 3.25 -0.95 1.01
CA LEU A 34 4.32 -1.94 1.04
C LEU A 34 4.32 -2.77 -0.24
N LYS A 35 5.51 -3.17 -0.69
CA LYS A 35 5.72 -4.09 -1.80
C LYS A 35 5.63 -5.54 -1.32
N VAL A 36 4.97 -6.38 -2.10
CA VAL A 36 4.95 -7.83 -1.87
C VAL A 36 6.20 -8.45 -2.49
N VAL A 37 6.98 -9.16 -1.68
CA VAL A 37 8.18 -9.86 -2.12
C VAL A 37 8.13 -11.32 -1.68
N TYR A 38 8.89 -12.19 -2.33
CA TYR A 38 8.94 -13.60 -1.97
C TYR A 38 10.32 -13.99 -1.49
N ASP A 39 10.39 -14.76 -0.41
CA ASP A 39 11.65 -15.35 0.05
C ASP A 39 12.08 -16.57 -0.78
N GLU A 40 13.23 -17.15 -0.43
CA GLU A 40 13.79 -18.33 -1.11
C GLU A 40 12.91 -19.59 -1.00
N GLU A 41 12.02 -19.63 -0.01
CA GLU A 41 11.07 -20.74 0.21
C GLU A 41 9.73 -20.49 -0.50
N GLY A 42 9.56 -19.32 -1.14
CA GLY A 42 8.34 -18.90 -1.81
C GLY A 42 7.26 -18.37 -0.87
N ASN A 43 7.62 -18.03 0.37
CA ASN A 43 6.69 -17.36 1.28
C ASN A 43 6.58 -15.89 0.92
N GLU A 44 5.36 -15.38 0.96
CA GLU A 44 5.07 -13.97 0.78
C GLU A 44 5.53 -13.17 2.00
N LEU A 45 6.26 -12.09 1.73
CA LEU A 45 6.71 -11.09 2.68
C LEU A 45 6.29 -9.70 2.18
N MET A 46 6.31 -8.72 3.07
CA MET A 46 6.12 -7.31 2.73
C MET A 46 7.41 -6.55 2.97
N SER A 47 7.75 -5.65 2.05
CA SER A 47 8.95 -4.83 2.08
C SER A 47 8.61 -3.36 1.87
N GLU A 48 9.41 -2.48 2.45
CA GLU A 48 9.34 -1.05 2.18
C GLU A 48 9.82 -0.76 0.75
N ILE A 49 9.32 0.32 0.15
CA ILE A 49 9.76 0.77 -1.17
C ILE A 49 10.93 1.73 -0.96
N GLU A 50 12.14 1.33 -1.35
CA GLU A 50 13.36 2.13 -1.18
C GLU A 50 13.59 3.15 -2.30
N ASP A 51 12.96 2.94 -3.46
CA ASP A 51 13.09 3.81 -4.63
C ASP A 51 11.94 4.84 -4.64
N ASP A 52 12.31 6.12 -4.54
CA ASP A 52 11.35 7.22 -4.54
C ASP A 52 10.52 7.27 -5.85
N GLU A 53 11.11 6.93 -7.00
CA GLU A 53 10.39 6.93 -8.29
C GLU A 53 9.36 5.79 -8.36
N GLU A 54 9.70 4.63 -7.78
CA GLU A 54 8.76 3.51 -7.62
C GLU A 54 7.62 3.89 -6.67
N LEU A 55 7.94 4.53 -5.53
CA LEU A 55 6.95 4.96 -4.57
C LEU A 55 5.98 5.98 -5.18
N ASP A 56 6.50 7.00 -5.87
CA ASP A 56 5.68 8.02 -6.53
C ASP A 56 4.69 7.38 -7.52
N MET A 57 5.14 6.39 -8.31
CA MET A 57 4.28 5.67 -9.25
C MET A 57 3.13 4.93 -8.55
N VAL A 58 3.41 4.23 -7.45
CA VAL A 58 2.41 3.49 -6.70
C VAL A 58 1.42 4.44 -6.01
N VAL A 59 1.92 5.58 -5.51
CA VAL A 59 1.08 6.63 -4.92
C VAL A 59 0.14 7.24 -5.96
N GLU A 60 0.62 7.53 -7.17
CA GLU A 60 -0.22 8.01 -8.27
C GLU A 60 -1.31 7.00 -8.63
N ALA A 61 -0.97 5.71 -8.73
CA ALA A 61 -1.92 4.65 -9.01
C ALA A 61 -2.99 4.51 -7.91
N TRP A 62 -2.60 4.66 -6.63
CA TRP A 62 -3.55 4.70 -5.52
C TRP A 62 -4.50 5.89 -5.62
N GLN A 63 -3.98 7.10 -5.88
CA GLN A 63 -4.81 8.30 -6.00
C GLN A 63 -5.81 8.20 -7.16
N GLU A 64 -5.38 7.68 -8.31
CA GLU A 64 -6.28 7.46 -9.45
C GLU A 64 -7.40 6.46 -9.10
N LEU A 65 -7.08 5.40 -8.36
CA LEU A 65 -8.06 4.42 -7.90
C LEU A 65 -9.06 5.05 -6.91
N GLU A 66 -8.56 5.79 -5.93
CA GLU A 66 -9.38 6.48 -4.92
C GLU A 66 -10.34 7.48 -5.57
N ASP A 67 -9.84 8.34 -6.45
CA ASP A 67 -10.64 9.29 -7.22
C ASP A 67 -11.72 8.57 -8.07
N SER A 68 -11.40 7.40 -8.63
CA SER A 68 -12.35 6.59 -9.39
C SER A 68 -13.43 5.91 -8.53
N LEU A 69 -13.25 5.81 -7.22
CA LEU A 69 -14.23 5.21 -6.31
C LEU A 69 -15.16 6.26 -5.68
N GLU A 70 -14.74 7.54 -5.66
CA GLU A 70 -15.55 8.65 -5.15
C GLU A 70 -16.58 9.22 -6.16
N VAL A 71 -16.63 8.70 -7.39
CA VAL A 71 -17.56 9.13 -8.47
C VAL A 71 -18.93 8.46 -8.47
#